data_AF-A0A022Q0A8-F1
#
_entry.id   AF-A0A022Q0A8-F1
#
_cell.length_a   1.000
_cell.length_b   1.000
_cell.length_c   1.000
_cell.angle_alpha   90.00
_cell.angle_beta   90.00
_cell.angle_gamma   90.00
#
_symmetry.space_group_name_H-M   'P 1'
#
loop_
_entity.id
_entity.type
_entity.pdbx_description
1 polymer ?
#
loop_
_entity_poly.entity_id
_entity_poly.type
_entity_poly.pdbx_seq_one_letter_code
_entity_poly.pdbx_strand_id
1 'polypeptide(L)'
;NVLAMAAASNEEANYNLATNTKNSDIVRPVIGNFPPSLWDDRFTSFNVDIQLPNMYAEEIKVLKEEARNMLITRDSKLSEKLILIDTIERLGLSYHFENEIQEQLTLALNGHLKLEPEENDDLFIVALQFRLLRQHALDAPSCKCTNCYLIRPMETFHVNII
;
A
#
# COMPACT_ATOMS: atom_id res chain seq x y z
N ASN A 1 -71.59 -23.20 8.57
CA ASN A 1 -72.67 -24.18 8.29
C ASN A 1 -72.98 -24.10 6.82
N VAL A 2 -72.63 -25.05 5.97
CA VAL A 2 -72.66 -26.51 6.16
C VAL A 2 -71.62 -27.19 5.28
N LEU A 3 -71.07 -28.29 5.81
CA LEU A 3 -70.19 -29.27 5.16
C LEU A 3 -70.79 -29.91 3.90
N ALA A 4 -69.95 -30.26 2.93
CA ALA A 4 -69.91 -31.61 2.37
C ALA A 4 -68.61 -31.86 1.58
N MET A 5 -68.09 -33.07 1.77
CA MET A 5 -66.81 -33.62 1.30
C MET A 5 -66.80 -33.95 -0.20
N ALA A 6 -65.63 -33.88 -0.83
CA ALA A 6 -65.25 -34.78 -1.90
C ALA A 6 -63.72 -34.99 -1.87
N ALA A 7 -63.31 -36.22 -1.62
CA ALA A 7 -61.94 -36.69 -1.69
C ALA A 7 -61.51 -36.75 -3.16
N ALA A 8 -60.39 -36.09 -3.50
CA ALA A 8 -59.72 -36.27 -4.78
C ALA A 8 -58.34 -36.86 -4.49
N SER A 9 -58.15 -38.09 -4.97
CA SER A 9 -56.96 -38.90 -4.88
C SER A 9 -55.72 -38.17 -5.39
N ASN A 10 -54.67 -38.18 -4.58
CA ASN A 10 -53.31 -37.83 -4.94
C ASN A 10 -52.64 -39.03 -5.63
N GLU A 11 -52.54 -38.99 -6.96
CA GLU A 11 -51.74 -39.95 -7.74
C GLU A 11 -50.31 -39.42 -7.86
N GLU A 12 -49.43 -39.90 -6.97
CA GLU A 12 -48.01 -39.60 -6.97
C GLU A 12 -47.34 -40.39 -8.10
N ALA A 13 -46.95 -39.71 -9.18
CA ALA A 13 -46.17 -40.31 -10.26
C ALA A 13 -44.77 -40.66 -9.75
N ASN A 14 -44.61 -41.91 -9.30
CA ASN A 14 -43.34 -42.48 -8.87
C ASN A 14 -42.45 -42.78 -10.10
N TYR A 15 -41.72 -41.77 -10.57
CA TYR A 15 -40.62 -41.98 -11.52
C TYR A 15 -39.42 -42.54 -10.78
N ASN A 16 -39.34 -43.87 -10.70
CA ASN A 16 -38.12 -44.57 -10.31
C ASN A 16 -37.07 -44.43 -11.43
N LEU A 17 -36.37 -43.29 -11.48
CA LEU A 17 -35.12 -43.22 -12.23
C LEU A 17 -34.03 -43.85 -11.37
N ALA A 18 -33.77 -45.13 -11.61
CA ALA A 18 -32.64 -45.84 -11.04
C ALA A 18 -31.34 -45.11 -11.43
N THR A 19 -30.84 -44.25 -10.54
CA THR A 19 -29.48 -43.75 -10.62
C THR A 19 -28.57 -44.93 -10.33
N ASN A 20 -28.06 -45.55 -11.39
CA ASN A 20 -26.98 -46.51 -11.31
C ASN A 20 -25.70 -45.73 -10.94
N THR A 21 -25.65 -45.28 -9.68
CA THR A 21 -24.49 -44.62 -9.09
C THR A 21 -23.45 -45.71 -8.90
N LYS A 22 -22.62 -45.92 -9.94
CA LYS A 22 -21.32 -46.53 -9.75
C LYS A 22 -20.61 -45.67 -8.71
N ASN A 23 -20.58 -46.16 -7.48
CA ASN A 23 -19.86 -45.56 -6.37
C ASN A 23 -18.37 -45.66 -6.71
N SER A 24 -17.87 -44.75 -7.53
CA SER A 24 -16.44 -44.51 -7.65
C SER A 24 -16.07 -43.81 -6.36
N ASP A 25 -15.56 -44.57 -5.39
CA ASP A 25 -15.02 -44.00 -4.17
C ASP A 25 -14.02 -42.90 -4.57
N ILE A 26 -14.38 -41.64 -4.34
CA ILE A 26 -13.48 -40.50 -4.55
C ILE A 26 -12.44 -40.60 -3.42
N VAL A 27 -11.37 -41.33 -3.68
CA VAL A 27 -10.22 -41.43 -2.77
C VAL A 27 -9.55 -40.07 -2.76
N ARG A 28 -9.77 -39.29 -1.70
CA ARG A 28 -8.97 -38.10 -1.45
C ARG A 28 -7.53 -38.53 -1.15
N PRO A 29 -6.51 -37.88 -1.74
CA PRO A 29 -5.12 -38.13 -1.37
C PRO A 29 -4.95 -38.04 0.13
N VAL A 30 -4.09 -38.90 0.71
CA VAL A 30 -3.76 -38.87 2.14
C VAL A 30 -3.47 -37.43 2.53
N ILE A 31 -4.22 -36.95 3.53
CA ILE A 31 -4.17 -35.58 4.06
C ILE A 31 -2.70 -35.19 4.22
N GLY A 32 -2.27 -34.13 3.54
CA GLY A 32 -0.90 -33.64 3.67
C GLY A 32 -0.62 -33.35 5.14
N ASN A 33 0.49 -33.88 5.67
CA ASN A 33 0.93 -33.65 7.05
C ASN A 33 1.42 -32.20 7.21
N PHE A 34 0.50 -31.24 7.09
CA PHE A 34 0.80 -29.83 7.31
C PHE A 34 0.94 -29.58 8.81
N PRO A 35 1.97 -28.83 9.22
CA PRO A 35 2.08 -28.43 10.62
C PRO A 35 0.88 -27.55 10.99
N PRO A 36 0.40 -27.61 12.25
CA PRO A 36 -0.67 -26.75 12.71
C PRO A 36 -0.25 -25.27 12.62
N SER A 37 -1.23 -24.38 12.59
CA SER A 37 -0.94 -22.95 12.58
C SER A 37 -0.18 -22.56 13.85
N LEU A 38 0.87 -21.74 13.71
CA LEU A 38 1.58 -21.23 14.88
C LEU A 38 0.65 -20.40 15.76
N TRP A 39 -0.31 -19.70 15.14
CA TRP A 39 -1.11 -18.64 15.74
C TRP A 39 -2.46 -19.08 16.29
N ASP A 40 -2.92 -20.28 15.94
CA ASP A 40 -4.21 -20.85 16.34
C ASP A 40 -5.34 -19.81 16.31
N ASP A 41 -6.07 -19.65 17.42
CA ASP A 41 -7.14 -18.68 17.60
C ASP A 41 -6.70 -17.37 18.28
N ARG A 42 -5.40 -17.17 18.51
CA ARG A 42 -4.88 -16.07 19.35
C ARG A 42 -5.23 -14.67 18.84
N PHE A 43 -5.51 -14.52 17.55
CA PHE A 43 -5.93 -13.25 16.93
C PHE A 43 -7.42 -13.22 16.56
N THR A 44 -8.21 -14.23 16.96
CA THR A 44 -9.65 -14.29 16.64
C THR A 44 -10.49 -13.36 17.52
N SER A 45 -9.97 -12.98 18.69
CA SER A 45 -10.58 -11.99 19.56
C SER A 45 -9.55 -10.96 19.99
N PHE A 46 -9.94 -9.70 19.95
CA PHE A 46 -9.12 -8.59 20.38
C PHE A 46 -9.98 -7.62 21.18
N ASN A 47 -9.54 -7.29 22.40
CA ASN A 47 -10.15 -6.28 23.24
C ASN A 47 -9.18 -5.10 23.32
N VAL A 48 -9.58 -3.97 22.75
CA VAL A 48 -8.80 -2.73 22.79
C VAL A 48 -9.19 -1.96 24.04
N ASP A 49 -8.22 -1.72 24.92
CA ASP A 49 -8.37 -0.65 25.91
C ASP A 49 -8.26 0.71 25.19
N ILE A 50 -9.39 1.38 25.05
CA ILE A 50 -9.53 2.64 24.30
C ILE A 50 -8.84 3.81 25.05
N GLN A 51 -8.49 3.66 26.33
CA GLN A 51 -7.83 4.74 27.07
C GLN A 51 -6.43 5.06 26.52
N LEU A 52 -5.67 4.04 26.10
CA LEU A 52 -4.31 4.21 25.63
C LEU A 52 -4.24 4.93 24.26
N PRO A 53 -5.04 4.56 23.23
CA PRO A 53 -5.13 5.32 21.99
C PRO A 53 -5.52 6.79 22.19
N ASN A 54 -6.42 7.08 23.13
CA ASN A 54 -6.86 8.45 23.40
C ASN A 54 -5.74 9.32 24.01
N MET A 55 -4.84 8.74 24.80
CA MET A 55 -3.70 9.47 25.36
C MET A 55 -2.72 9.90 24.27
N TYR A 56 -2.42 9.01 23.31
CA TYR A 56 -1.47 9.32 22.23
C TYR A 56 -2.08 10.13 21.08
N ALA A 57 -3.42 10.18 20.97
CA ALA A 57 -4.08 10.84 19.86
C ALA A 57 -3.69 12.33 19.71
N GLU A 58 -3.62 13.08 20.82
CA GLU A 58 -3.26 14.50 20.76
C GLU A 58 -1.77 14.68 20.46
N GLU A 59 -0.90 13.85 21.05
CA GLU A 59 0.55 13.87 20.78
C GLU A 59 0.85 13.54 19.31
N ILE A 60 0.20 12.51 18.76
CA ILE A 60 0.31 12.14 17.34
C ILE A 60 -0.12 13.30 16.45
N LYS A 61 -1.20 14.01 16.82
CA LYS A 61 -1.68 15.16 16.05
C LYS A 61 -0.66 16.30 16.04
N VAL A 62 -0.04 16.60 17.18
CA VAL A 62 1.01 17.62 17.29
C VAL A 62 2.23 17.22 16.46
N LEU A 63 2.74 16.00 16.65
CA LEU A 63 3.92 15.49 15.94
C LEU A 63 3.68 15.40 14.43
N LYS A 64 2.48 15.03 14.01
CA LYS A 64 2.10 15.01 12.59
C LYS A 64 2.19 16.40 11.98
N GLU A 65 1.74 17.43 12.69
CA GLU A 65 1.81 18.79 12.19
C GLU A 65 3.24 19.34 12.19
N GLU A 66 4.04 18.99 13.19
CA GLU A 66 5.47 19.30 13.21
C GLU A 66 6.20 18.68 12.01
N ALA A 67 5.96 17.40 11.73
CA ALA A 67 6.50 16.72 10.56
C ALA A 67 6.04 17.35 9.23
N ARG A 68 4.77 17.74 9.13
CA ARG A 68 4.24 18.49 7.98
C ARG A 68 5.00 19.79 7.78
N ASN A 69 5.19 20.56 8.85
CA ASN A 69 5.91 21.83 8.81
C ASN A 69 7.36 21.63 8.37
N MET A 70 8.06 20.60 8.85
CA MET A 70 9.41 20.29 8.41
C MET A 70 9.50 19.98 6.90
N LEU A 71 8.49 19.34 6.32
CA LEU A 71 8.43 19.09 4.88
C LEU A 71 8.22 20.37 4.04
N ILE A 72 7.29 21.23 4.47
CA ILE A 72 6.88 22.41 3.67
C ILE A 72 7.70 23.67 3.93
N THR A 73 8.54 23.69 4.99
CA THR A 73 9.39 24.82 5.34
C THR A 73 10.27 25.20 4.14
N ARG A 74 10.33 26.49 3.81
CA ARG A 74 11.06 26.99 2.63
C ARG A 74 12.57 27.12 2.86
N ASP A 75 12.95 27.27 4.12
CA ASP A 75 14.33 27.55 4.51
C ASP A 75 15.21 26.28 4.61
N SER A 76 14.62 25.08 4.49
CA SER A 76 15.38 23.82 4.55
C SER A 76 15.96 23.44 3.19
N LYS A 77 17.16 22.85 3.23
CA LYS A 77 17.88 22.39 2.04
C LYS A 77 17.13 21.23 1.38
N LEU A 78 17.31 21.06 0.06
CA LEU A 78 16.71 19.91 -0.64
C LEU A 78 17.18 18.58 -0.05
N SER A 79 18.47 18.45 0.28
CA SER A 79 19.04 17.26 0.92
C SER A 79 18.31 16.86 2.21
N GLU A 80 18.06 17.82 3.10
CA GLU A 80 17.33 17.63 4.36
C GLU A 80 15.91 17.16 4.10
N LYS A 81 15.22 17.75 3.12
CA LYS A 81 13.88 17.31 2.72
C LYS A 81 13.88 15.89 2.18
N LEU A 82 14.84 15.53 1.34
CA LEU A 82 14.94 14.17 0.78
C LEU A 82 15.19 13.13 1.88
N ILE A 83 16.06 13.45 2.85
CA ILE A 83 16.30 12.58 4.02
C ILE A 83 15.03 12.44 4.86
N LEU A 84 14.31 13.53 5.09
CA LEU A 84 13.05 13.50 5.83
C LEU A 84 11.98 12.65 5.11
N ILE A 85 11.83 12.81 3.81
CA ILE A 85 10.91 12.00 2.99
C ILE A 85 11.27 10.51 3.10
N ASP A 86 12.54 10.14 2.91
CA ASP A 86 12.99 8.75 3.02
C ASP A 86 12.75 8.18 4.41
N THR A 87 12.96 8.99 5.45
CA THR A 87 12.72 8.60 6.83
C THR A 87 11.24 8.31 7.06
N ILE A 88 10.35 9.20 6.61
CA ILE A 88 8.90 9.03 6.73
C ILE A 88 8.42 7.78 5.98
N GLU A 89 8.92 7.53 4.77
CA GLU A 89 8.60 6.34 3.99
C GLU A 89 9.05 5.06 4.67
N ARG A 90 10.28 5.03 5.20
CA ARG A 90 10.84 3.85 5.91
C ARG A 90 10.13 3.56 7.22
N LEU A 91 9.58 4.59 7.87
CA LEU A 91 8.72 4.45 9.05
C LEU A 91 7.30 4.00 8.72
N GLY A 92 6.92 3.94 7.44
CA GLY A 92 5.56 3.57 7.02
C GLY A 92 4.53 4.66 7.29
N LEU A 93 4.97 5.92 7.43
CA LEU A 93 4.11 7.07 7.75
C LEU A 93 3.76 7.93 6.52
N SER A 94 4.26 7.57 5.33
CA SER A 94 4.09 8.35 4.09
C SER A 94 2.63 8.64 3.72
N TYR A 95 1.71 7.73 4.03
CA TYR A 95 0.27 7.90 3.76
C TYR A 95 -0.36 9.12 4.47
N HIS A 96 0.30 9.67 5.49
CA HIS A 96 -0.15 10.89 6.17
C HIS A 96 0.30 12.19 5.49
N PHE A 97 1.21 12.10 4.53
CA PHE A 97 1.94 13.22 3.91
C PHE A 97 2.05 13.10 2.38
N GLU A 98 1.20 12.29 1.74
CA GLU A 98 1.29 11.99 0.30
C GLU A 98 1.35 13.26 -0.57
N ASN A 99 0.51 14.25 -0.26
CA ASN A 99 0.46 15.51 -0.98
C ASN A 99 1.74 16.34 -0.79
N GLU A 100 2.21 16.46 0.47
CA GLU A 100 3.43 17.23 0.77
C GLU A 100 4.65 16.60 0.11
N ILE A 101 4.78 15.27 0.18
CA ILE A 101 5.88 14.53 -0.44
C ILE A 101 5.86 14.76 -1.96
N GLN A 102 4.70 14.59 -2.59
CA GLN A 102 4.55 14.78 -4.04
C GLN A 102 4.88 16.22 -4.47
N GLU A 103 4.45 17.22 -3.70
CA GLU A 103 4.76 18.62 -3.96
C GLU A 103 6.28 18.88 -3.87
N GLN A 104 6.94 18.45 -2.80
CA GLN A 104 8.37 18.67 -2.63
C GLN A 104 9.19 17.98 -3.73
N LEU A 105 8.84 16.76 -4.12
CA LEU A 105 9.49 16.04 -5.21
C LEU A 105 9.23 16.69 -6.58
N THR A 106 8.03 17.24 -6.80
CA THR A 106 7.72 18.00 -8.02
C THR A 106 8.54 19.29 -8.11
N LEU A 107 8.70 20.01 -7.00
CA LEU A 107 9.56 21.21 -6.93
C LEU A 107 11.02 20.86 -7.22
N ALA A 108 11.51 19.73 -6.71
CA ALA A 108 12.85 19.23 -6.99
C ALA A 108 13.03 18.87 -8.48
N LEU A 109 12.05 18.16 -9.07
CA LEU A 109 12.09 17.76 -10.47
C LEU A 109 12.07 18.95 -11.44
N ASN A 110 11.24 19.95 -11.16
CA ASN A 110 11.13 21.17 -11.97
C ASN A 110 12.30 22.13 -11.77
N GLY A 111 13.23 21.81 -10.87
CA GLY A 111 14.40 22.63 -10.55
C GLY A 111 14.07 23.92 -9.79
N HIS A 112 12.89 24.00 -9.15
CA HIS A 112 12.54 25.08 -8.23
C HIS A 112 13.22 24.90 -6.87
N LEU A 113 13.49 23.65 -6.49
CA LEU A 113 14.30 23.27 -5.35
C LEU A 113 15.52 22.50 -5.88
N LYS A 114 16.73 22.93 -5.55
CA LYS A 114 17.98 22.33 -6.08
C LYS A 114 18.90 21.94 -4.93
N LEU A 115 19.76 20.97 -5.21
CA LEU A 115 20.89 20.66 -4.34
C LEU A 115 21.87 21.84 -4.37
N GLU A 116 22.47 22.12 -3.24
CA GLU A 116 23.58 23.07 -3.18
C GLU A 116 24.79 22.48 -3.95
N PRO A 117 25.70 23.32 -4.47
CA PRO A 117 26.85 22.84 -5.24
C PRO A 117 27.69 21.78 -4.51
N GLU A 118 27.82 21.93 -3.19
CA GLU A 118 28.52 20.99 -2.30
C GLU A 118 27.83 19.62 -2.16
N GLU A 119 26.49 19.59 -2.26
CA GLU A 119 25.68 18.38 -2.15
C GLU A 119 25.54 17.65 -3.49
N ASN A 120 25.77 18.38 -4.58
CA ASN A 120 25.68 17.85 -5.93
C ASN A 120 26.77 16.81 -6.25
N ASP A 121 27.85 16.82 -5.47
CA ASP A 121 28.94 15.84 -5.54
C ASP A 121 28.80 14.73 -4.47
N ASP A 122 27.83 14.83 -3.57
CA ASP A 122 27.54 13.80 -2.57
C ASP A 122 26.72 12.66 -3.21
N LEU A 123 27.39 11.53 -3.43
CA LEU A 123 26.78 10.34 -4.02
C LEU A 123 25.55 9.86 -3.25
N PHE A 124 25.53 9.96 -1.91
CA PHE A 124 24.38 9.55 -1.11
C PHE A 124 23.17 10.42 -1.41
N ILE A 125 23.34 11.74 -1.43
CA ILE A 125 22.24 12.69 -1.67
C ILE A 125 21.74 12.60 -3.11
N VAL A 126 22.65 12.52 -4.09
CA VAL A 126 22.29 12.40 -5.51
C VAL A 126 21.55 11.08 -5.77
N ALA A 127 22.04 9.96 -5.24
CA ALA A 127 21.38 8.66 -5.38
C ALA A 127 20.01 8.64 -4.68
N LEU A 128 19.90 9.32 -3.52
CA LEU A 128 18.66 9.46 -2.79
C LEU A 128 17.61 10.25 -3.59
N GLN A 129 18.01 11.41 -4.13
CA GLN A 129 17.16 12.22 -4.99
C GLN A 129 16.66 11.42 -6.19
N PHE A 130 17.57 10.75 -6.90
CA PHE A 130 17.24 9.93 -8.06
C PHE A 130 16.23 8.83 -7.72
N ARG A 131 16.47 8.11 -6.62
CA ARG A 131 15.58 7.03 -6.19
C ARG A 131 14.19 7.55 -5.86
N LEU A 132 14.08 8.60 -5.03
CA LEU A 132 12.79 9.17 -4.63
C LEU A 132 12.02 9.71 -5.84
N LEU A 133 12.67 10.46 -6.73
CA LEU A 133 12.03 10.94 -7.96
C LEU A 133 11.50 9.78 -8.82
N ARG A 134 12.26 8.69 -8.96
CA ARG A 134 11.82 7.52 -9.74
C ARG A 134 10.65 6.78 -9.08
N GLN A 135 10.61 6.70 -7.74
CA GLN A 135 9.54 6.05 -7.01
C GLN A 135 8.20 6.79 -7.18
N HIS A 136 8.22 8.12 -7.20
CA HIS A 136 7.01 8.96 -7.24
C HIS A 136 6.62 9.49 -8.63
N ALA A 137 7.55 9.50 -9.60
CA ALA A 137 7.27 9.99 -10.97
C ALA A 137 6.45 9.02 -11.85
N LEU A 138 6.07 7.84 -11.34
CA LEU A 138 5.31 6.83 -12.09
C LEU A 138 3.78 6.90 -11.87
N ASP A 139 3.30 7.76 -10.98
CA ASP A 139 1.87 7.83 -10.62
C ASP A 139 1.04 8.85 -11.43
N ALA A 140 1.56 9.37 -12.55
CA ALA A 140 0.76 10.17 -13.48
C ALA A 140 -0.14 9.27 -14.35
N PRO A 141 -1.49 9.30 -14.21
CA PRO A 141 -2.39 8.43 -14.96
C PRO A 141 -2.61 8.98 -16.38
N SER A 142 -1.65 8.79 -17.28
CA SER A 142 -1.81 8.85 -18.74
C SER A 142 -0.45 8.72 -19.41
N CYS A 143 0.06 7.50 -19.55
CA CYS A 143 1.22 7.27 -20.42
C CYS A 143 0.78 7.20 -21.89
N LYS A 144 0.68 8.38 -22.53
CA LYS A 144 0.90 8.56 -23.96
C LYS A 144 1.72 9.82 -24.22
N CYS A 145 2.85 9.95 -23.52
CA CYS A 145 3.88 10.90 -23.89
C CYS A 145 5.23 10.23 -23.73
N THR A 146 6.10 10.44 -24.71
CA THR A 146 7.48 9.99 -24.89
C THR A 146 8.45 10.44 -23.80
N ASN A 147 7.95 10.63 -22.57
CA ASN A 147 8.64 11.24 -21.46
C ASN A 147 9.07 10.24 -20.36
N CYS A 148 8.89 8.94 -20.59
CA CYS A 148 9.59 7.91 -19.80
C CYS A 148 11.13 8.00 -19.91
N TYR A 149 11.63 8.87 -20.79
CA TYR A 149 13.06 9.15 -21.03
C TYR A 149 13.55 10.54 -20.54
N LEU A 150 12.73 11.38 -19.87
CA LEU A 150 13.25 12.61 -19.23
C LEU A 150 13.39 12.52 -17.71
N ILE A 151 13.64 11.33 -17.15
CA ILE A 151 14.77 11.29 -16.23
C ILE A 151 15.98 11.47 -17.14
N ARG A 152 16.36 12.73 -17.41
CA ARG A 152 17.50 13.04 -18.28
C ARG A 152 18.64 12.12 -17.86
N PRO A 153 19.31 11.44 -18.81
CA PRO A 153 20.52 10.72 -18.46
C PRO A 153 21.46 11.71 -17.74
N MET A 154 22.27 11.18 -16.82
CA MET A 154 23.32 11.83 -16.02
C MET A 154 24.28 12.78 -16.78
N GLU A 155 24.01 13.15 -18.03
CA GLU A 155 24.87 13.93 -18.92
C GLU A 155 25.04 15.40 -18.53
N THR A 156 24.33 15.92 -17.52
CA THR A 156 24.66 17.22 -16.90
C THR A 156 25.40 17.10 -15.57
N PHE A 157 25.64 15.89 -15.07
CA PHE A 157 26.51 15.65 -13.94
C PHE A 157 27.90 15.31 -14.48
N HIS A 158 28.81 16.28 -14.45
CA HIS A 158 30.25 16.01 -14.56
C HIS A 158 30.74 15.32 -13.27
N VAL A 159 30.11 14.21 -12.89
CA VAL A 159 30.62 13.33 -11.84
C VAL A 159 31.60 12.41 -12.56
N ASN A 160 32.88 12.80 -12.51
CA ASN A 160 33.99 11.92 -12.89
C ASN A 160 34.01 10.74 -11.92
N ILE A 161 33.32 9.66 -12.27
CA ILE A 161 33.53 8.36 -11.65
C ILE A 161 34.86 7.83 -12.20
N ILE A 162 35.90 7.85 -11.37
CA ILE A 162 37.15 7.09 -11.54
C ILE A 162 36.94 5.69 -10.94
#